data_AF-A0A9J9HBF5-F1
#
_entry.id   AF-A0A9J9HBF5-F1
#
_cell.length_a   1.000
_cell.length_b   1.000
_cell.length_c   1.000
_cell.angle_alpha   90.00
_cell.angle_beta   90.00
_cell.angle_gamma   90.00
#
_symmetry.space_group_name_H-M   'P 1'
#
loop_
_entity.id
_entity.type
_entity.pdbx_description
1 polymer ?
#
loop_
_entity_poly.entity_id
_entity_poly.type
_entity_poly.pdbx_seq_one_letter_code
_entity_poly.pdbx_strand_id
1 'polypeptide(L)' 'MADQVPFGLTSTAVGQLIQLQRRPVEARAGNGTLRLLQRAGFATCRPLVRPSGSPSKYREWAITDHGREAVAILKELA' A
#
# COMPACT_ATOMS: atom_id res chain seq x y z
N MET A 1 17.00 7.55 -15.05
CA MET A 1 15.75 7.97 -15.71
C MET A 1 14.63 7.63 -14.73
N ALA A 2 14.00 8.65 -14.11
CA ALA A 2 12.96 8.40 -13.12
C ALA A 2 11.67 8.05 -13.88
N ASP A 3 11.33 6.77 -13.88
CA ASP A 3 10.09 6.21 -14.41
C ASP A 3 8.92 6.79 -13.58
N GLN A 4 8.42 7.97 -13.97
CA GLN A 4 7.27 8.59 -13.31
C GLN A 4 6.01 7.89 -13.81
N VAL A 5 5.58 6.91 -13.03
CA VAL A 5 4.29 6.22 -13.20
C VAL A 5 3.18 7.20 -12.77
N PRO A 6 1.93 7.09 -13.28
CA PRO A 6 0.84 7.99 -12.89
C PRO A 6 0.72 8.19 -11.38
N PHE A 7 0.20 9.36 -10.98
CA PHE A 7 0.09 9.81 -9.58
C PHE A 7 1.43 10.10 -8.88
N GLY A 8 2.52 10.27 -9.64
CA GLY A 8 3.85 10.55 -9.08
C GLY A 8 4.43 9.36 -8.29
N LEU A 9 3.95 8.15 -8.59
CA LEU A 9 4.39 6.92 -7.94
C LEU A 9 5.58 6.33 -8.69
N THR A 10 6.45 5.65 -7.94
CA THR A 10 7.50 4.81 -8.54
C THR A 10 6.94 3.46 -8.92
N SER A 11 7.57 2.75 -9.85
CA SER A 11 7.15 1.39 -10.26
C SER A 11 7.07 0.42 -9.08
N THR A 12 7.96 0.57 -8.09
CA THR A 12 7.92 -0.19 -6.83
C THR A 12 6.67 0.14 -5.99
N ALA A 13 6.28 1.41 -5.91
CA ALA A 13 5.08 1.81 -5.20
C ALA A 13 3.81 1.29 -5.89
N VAL A 14 3.77 1.30 -7.22
CA VAL A 14 2.67 0.70 -7.98
C VAL A 14 2.59 -0.81 -7.75
N GLY A 15 3.72 -1.52 -7.78
CA GLY A 15 3.76 -2.96 -7.46
C GLY A 15 3.22 -3.26 -6.05
N GLN A 16 3.61 -2.46 -5.05
CA GLN A 16 3.09 -2.56 -3.69
C GLN A 16 1.58 -2.26 -3.61
N LEU A 17 1.10 -1.26 -4.34
CA LEU A 17 -0.31 -0.92 -4.37
C LEU A 17 -1.16 -2.04 -4.99
N ILE A 18 -0.71 -2.63 -6.10
CA ILE A 18 -1.35 -3.80 -6.72
C ILE A 18 -1.35 -5.00 -5.76
N GLN A 19 -0.26 -5.20 -5.01
CA GLN A 19 -0.20 -6.26 -3.99
C GLN A 19 -1.24 -6.03 -2.88
N LEU A 20 -1.36 -4.79 -2.38
CA LEU A 20 -2.36 -4.41 -1.37
C LEU A 20 -3.80 -4.58 -1.88
N GLN A 21 -4.04 -4.42 -3.18
CA GLN A 21 -5.36 -4.67 -3.79
C GLN A 21 -5.78 -6.14 -3.62
N ARG A 22 -4.83 -7.07 -3.74
CA ARG A 22 -5.10 -8.51 -3.66
C ARG A 22 -5.32 -8.98 -2.23
N ARG A 23 -4.54 -8.45 -1.29
CA ARG A 23 -4.61 -8.80 0.12
C ARG A 23 -3.93 -7.75 1.00
N PRO A 24 -4.35 -7.62 2.28
CA PRO A 24 -3.58 -6.90 3.28
C PRO A 24 -2.16 -7.45 3.41
N VAL A 25 -1.22 -6.56 3.74
CA VAL A 25 0.20 -6.91 3.91
C VAL A 25 0.63 -6.60 5.33
N GLU A 26 1.31 -7.56 5.97
CA GLU A 26 1.98 -7.33 7.23
C GLU A 26 3.37 -6.74 7.00
N ALA A 27 3.61 -5.52 7.45
CA ALA A 27 4.91 -4.87 7.31
C ALA A 27 5.21 -3.94 8.48
N ARG A 28 6.49 -3.62 8.68
CA ARG A 28 6.88 -2.65 9.72
C ARG A 28 6.29 -1.28 9.42
N ALA A 29 5.94 -0.53 10.46
CA ALA A 29 5.47 0.86 10.34
C ALA A 29 6.47 1.78 9.59
N GLY A 30 7.76 1.43 9.63
CA GLY A 30 8.84 2.15 8.96
C GLY A 30 9.03 1.86 7.47
N ASN A 31 8.19 1.03 6.83
CA ASN A 31 8.32 0.76 5.41
C ASN A 31 8.06 2.04 4.59
N GLY A 32 9.11 2.52 3.89
CA GLY A 32 9.08 3.80 3.17
C GLY A 32 8.03 3.84 2.06
N THR A 33 7.95 2.79 1.25
CA THR A 33 6.98 2.70 0.14
C THR A 33 5.55 2.69 0.63
N LEU A 34 5.23 1.89 1.65
CA LEU A 34 3.90 1.84 2.23
C LEU A 34 3.50 3.16 2.89
N ARG A 35 4.45 3.87 3.52
CA ARG A 35 4.22 5.22 4.04
C ARG A 35 3.97 6.25 2.95
N LEU A 36 4.66 6.15 1.81
CA LEU A 36 4.38 7.01 0.66
C LEU A 36 2.95 6.77 0.14
N LEU A 37 2.54 5.52 -0.02
CA LEU A 37 1.18 5.18 -0.44
C LEU A 37 0.12 5.65 0.56
N GLN A 38 0.40 5.54 1.86
CA GLN A 38 -0.49 6.07 2.90
C GLN A 38 -0.60 7.59 2.86
N ARG A 39 0.52 8.31 2.70
CA ARG A 39 0.52 9.77 2.58
C ARG A 39 -0.24 10.25 1.35
N ALA A 40 -0.17 9.48 0.26
CA ALA A 40 -0.94 9.73 -0.96
C ALA A 40 -2.43 9.30 -0.84
N GLY A 41 -2.84 8.72 0.29
CA GLY A 41 -4.22 8.29 0.53
C GLY A 41 -4.61 6.97 -0.13
N PHE A 42 -3.66 6.23 -0.72
CA PHE A 42 -3.91 4.96 -1.40
C PHE A 42 -3.87 3.73 -0.48
N ALA A 43 -3.32 3.86 0.72
CA ALA A 43 -3.22 2.79 1.70
C ALA A 43 -3.54 3.26 3.12
N THR A 44 -4.01 2.33 3.95
CA THR A 44 -4.18 2.53 5.40
C THR A 44 -3.22 1.64 6.17
N CYS A 45 -2.91 2.05 7.40
CA CYS A 45 -2.05 1.33 8.32
C CYS A 45 -2.78 1.15 9.65
N ARG A 46 -2.91 -0.10 10.11
CA ARG A 46 -3.61 -0.45 11.34
C ARG A 46 -2.70 -1.27 12.27
N PRO A 47 -2.83 -1.13 13.60
CA PRO A 47 -2.19 -2.07 14.52
C PRO A 47 -2.64 -3.50 14.22
N LEU A 48 -1.69 -4.43 14.17
CA LEU A 48 -2.00 -5.84 14.00
C LEU A 48 -1.98 -6.53 15.36
N VAL A 49 -3.06 -7.23 15.69
CA VAL A 49 -3.17 -8.04 16.91
C VAL A 49 -3.11 -9.50 16.50
N ARG A 50 -2.25 -10.30 17.15
CA ARG A 50 -2.13 -11.73 16.88
C ARG A 50 -3.30 -12.49 17.50
N PRO A 51 -3.58 -13.75 17.07
CA PRO A 51 -4.63 -14.57 17.67
C PRO A 51 -4.49 -14.75 19.19
N SER A 52 -3.26 -14.64 19.73
CA SER A 52 -2.99 -14.65 21.17
C SER A 52 -3.44 -13.39 21.92
N GLY A 53 -4.02 -12.38 21.23
CA GLY A 53 -4.34 -11.07 21.79
C GLY A 53 -3.13 -10.14 21.94
N SER A 54 -1.91 -10.62 21.65
CA SER A 54 -0.69 -9.83 21.81
C SER A 54 -0.51 -8.84 20.65
N PRO A 55 -0.09 -7.58 20.90
CA PRO A 55 0.21 -6.63 19.84
C PRO A 55 1.42 -7.08 19.03
N SER A 56 1.33 -7.00 17.70
CA SER A 56 2.43 -7.29 16.80
C SER A 56 3.36 -6.07 16.65
N LYS A 57 4.66 -6.33 16.49
CA LYS A 57 5.63 -5.31 16.04
C LYS A 57 5.41 -4.88 14.58
N TYR A 58 4.65 -5.68 13.83
CA TYR A 58 4.22 -5.37 12.47
C TYR A 58 2.86 -4.67 12.47
N ARG A 59 2.58 -3.97 11.38
CA ARG A 59 1.29 -3.32 11.11
C ARG A 59 0.62 -4.04 9.96
N GLU A 60 -0.70 -4.01 9.98
CA GLU A 60 -1.50 -4.41 8.84
C GLU A 60 -1.65 -3.21 7.90
N TRP A 61 -1.30 -3.40 6.63
CA TRP A 61 -1.48 -2.42 5.58
C TRP A 61 -2.55 -2.91 4.63
N ALA A 62 -3.51 -2.06 4.31
CA ALA A 62 -4.61 -2.37 3.41
C ALA A 62 -4.84 -1.24 2.41
N ILE A 63 -5.29 -1.59 1.21
CA ILE A 63 -5.65 -0.60 0.19
C ILE A 63 -6.89 0.20 0.62
N THR A 64 -6.92 1.50 0.31
CA THR A 64 -8.14 2.34 0.43
C THR A 64 -9.01 2.20 -0.82
N ASP A 65 -10.23 2.75 -0.79
CA ASP A 65 -11.06 2.82 -1.99
C ASP A 65 -10.44 3.71 -3.06
N HIS A 66 -9.88 4.86 -2.67
CA HIS A 66 -9.09 5.71 -3.55
C HIS A 66 -7.87 4.95 -4.15
N GLY A 67 -7.20 4.11 -3.36
CA GLY A 67 -6.13 3.23 -3.86
C GLY A 67 -6.64 2.21 -4.88
N ARG A 68 -7.84 1.65 -4.69
CA ARG A 68 -8.45 0.72 -5.64
C ARG A 68 -8.78 1.41 -6.96
N GLU A 69 -9.33 2.61 -6.91
CA GLU A 69 -9.61 3.44 -8.10
C GLU A 69 -8.32 3.75 -8.86
N ALA A 70 -7.27 4.18 -8.15
CA ALA A 70 -5.97 4.43 -8.76
C ALA A 70 -5.40 3.18 -9.47
N VAL A 71 -5.55 1.99 -8.88
CA VAL A 71 -5.13 0.74 -9.53
C VAL A 71 -5.97 0.42 -10.76
N ALA A 72 -7.27 0.71 -10.76
CA ALA A 72 -8.11 0.50 -11.94
C ALA A 72 -7.62 1.36 -13.11
N ILE A 73 -7.37 2.65 -12.87
CA ILE A 73 -6.81 3.58 -13.86
C ILE A 73 -5.44 3.09 -14.35
N LEU A 74 -4.55 2.67 -13.43
CA LEU A 74 -3.23 2.16 -13.80
C LEU A 74 -3.28 0.91 -14.68
N LYS A 75 -4.32 0.07 -14.56
CA LYS A 75 -4.51 -1.12 -15.40
C LYS A 75 -5.04 -0.79 -16.79
N GLU A 76 -5.82 0.27 -16.94
CA GLU A 76 -6.31 0.73 -18.24
C GLU A 76 -5.22 1.43 -19.07
N LEU A 77 -4.19 1.95 -18.40
CA LEU A 77 -3.05 2.63 -19.02
C LEU A 77 -1.89 1.70 -19.40
N ALA A 78 -1.93 0.43 -18.97
CA ALA A 78 -0.85 -0.56 -19.16
C ALA A 78 -1.19 -1.55 -20.28
#